data_AF-A0AAJ2G5F1-F1
#
_entry.id   AF-A0AAJ2G5F1-F1
#
_cell.length_a   1.000
_cell.length_b   1.000
_cell.length_c   1.000
_cell.angle_alpha   90.00
_cell.angle_beta   90.00
_cell.angle_gamma   90.00
#
_symmetry.space_group_name_H-M   'P 1'
#
loop_
_entity.id
_entity.type
_entity.pdbx_description
1 polymer ?
#
loop_
_entity_poly.entity_id
_entity_poly.type
_entity_poly.pdbx_seq_one_letter_code
_entity_poly.pdbx_strand_id
1 'polypeptide(L)' 'MEQSTPANAPDTSDASTPEKHPEKLTMEILLARMMQTHRDIAAYERGEMTLEELHALGVRLG' A
#
# COMPACT_ATOMS: atom_id res chain seq x y z
N MET A 1 22.64 21.92 45.77
CA MET A 1 22.59 21.96 44.30
C MET A 1 23.11 20.62 43.84
N GLU A 2 22.22 19.67 43.55
CA GLU A 2 22.63 18.37 43.04
C GLU A 2 21.75 18.04 41.85
N GLN A 3 22.42 17.78 40.74
CA GLN A 3 21.94 17.76 39.37
C GLN A 3 21.33 16.39 39.05
N SER A 4 20.05 16.38 38.68
CA SER A 4 19.35 15.19 38.21
C SER A 4 19.86 14.74 36.85
N THR A 5 20.27 13.47 36.72
CA THR A 5 20.31 12.76 35.45
C THR A 5 19.71 11.36 35.62
N PRO A 6 18.61 11.03 34.93
CA PRO A 6 18.33 9.65 34.58
C PRO A 6 18.98 9.37 33.23
N ALA A 7 19.97 8.48 33.26
CA ALA A 7 20.56 7.84 32.09
C ALA A 7 19.58 6.82 31.47
N ASN A 8 19.77 6.59 30.18
CA ASN A 8 19.19 5.54 29.34
C ASN A 8 17.75 5.76 28.86
N ALA A 9 17.60 6.71 27.93
CA ALA A 9 16.70 6.47 26.81
C ALA A 9 17.37 5.41 25.91
N PRO A 10 16.69 4.30 25.56
CA PRO A 10 17.23 3.37 24.59
C PRO A 10 17.39 4.10 23.26
N ASP A 11 18.57 3.96 22.65
CA ASP A 11 18.84 4.29 21.26
C ASP A 11 17.62 3.89 20.43
N THR A 12 16.85 4.89 20.02
CA THR A 12 15.92 4.77 18.90
C THR A 12 16.80 4.41 17.72
N SER A 13 16.97 3.10 17.53
CA SER A 13 17.49 2.52 16.31
C SER A 13 16.78 3.25 15.18
N ASP A 14 17.59 3.92 14.36
CA ASP A 14 17.23 4.48 13.08
C ASP A 14 16.35 3.46 12.36
N ALA A 15 15.03 3.61 12.52
CA ALA A 15 14.08 3.03 11.62
C ALA A 15 14.24 3.84 10.34
N SER A 16 15.27 3.47 9.56
CA SER A 16 15.29 3.71 8.14
C SER A 16 13.98 3.14 7.62
N THR A 17 12.95 3.98 7.58
CA THR A 17 11.82 3.77 6.67
C THR A 17 12.49 3.65 5.32
N PRO A 18 12.51 2.46 4.69
CA PRO A 18 12.94 2.42 3.31
C PRO A 18 11.95 3.34 2.61
N GLU A 19 12.44 4.46 2.10
CA GLU A 19 11.70 5.23 1.11
C GLU A 19 11.32 4.19 0.06
N LYS A 20 10.03 3.83 0.02
CA LYS A 20 9.48 2.97 -1.02
C LYS A 20 9.61 3.77 -2.30
N HIS A 21 10.81 3.78 -2.86
CA HIS A 21 11.02 4.11 -4.24
C HIS A 21 9.99 3.28 -5.01
N PRO A 22 9.19 3.90 -5.89
CA PRO A 22 8.26 3.15 -6.70
C PRO A 22 9.08 2.06 -7.39
N GLU A 23 8.76 0.80 -7.08
CA GLU A 23 9.41 -0.34 -7.71
C GLU A 23 9.42 -0.07 -9.20
N LYS A 24 10.60 -0.17 -9.84
CA LYS A 24 10.68 0.00 -11.30
C LYS A 24 9.60 -0.89 -11.90
N LEU A 25 8.74 -0.34 -12.76
CA LEU A 25 7.63 -1.08 -13.36
C LEU A 25 8.16 -2.38 -14.00
N THR A 26 7.99 -3.50 -13.31
CA THR A 26 8.39 -4.81 -13.79
C THR A 26 7.20 -5.49 -14.47
N MET A 27 7.50 -6.48 -15.30
CA MET A 27 6.46 -7.32 -15.92
C MET A 27 5.60 -8.01 -14.86
N GLU A 28 6.20 -8.41 -13.73
CA GLU A 28 5.49 -9.05 -12.62
C GLU A 28 4.46 -8.11 -11.98
N ILE A 29 4.82 -6.85 -11.75
CA ILE A 29 3.92 -5.82 -11.22
C ILE A 29 2.76 -5.57 -12.19
N LEU A 30 3.06 -5.51 -13.50
CA LEU A 30 2.04 -5.34 -14.52
C LEU A 30 1.05 -6.51 -14.53
N LEU A 31 1.56 -7.74 -14.52
CA LEU A 31 0.74 -8.96 -14.49
C LEU A 31 -0.10 -9.03 -13.21
N ALA A 32 0.49 -8.71 -12.05
CA ALA A 32 -0.24 -8.67 -10.79
C ALA A 32 -1.38 -7.64 -10.83
N ARG A 33 -1.14 -6.45 -11.41
CA ARG A 33 -2.17 -5.42 -11.55
C ARG A 33 -3.27 -5.84 -12.53
N MET A 34 -2.93 -6.47 -13.64
CA MET A 34 -3.93 -7.02 -14.57
C MET A 34 -4.82 -8.06 -13.89
N MET A 35 -4.21 -9.02 -13.20
CA MET A 35 -4.96 -10.06 -12.46
C MET A 35 -5.85 -9.47 -11.37
N GLN A 36 -5.38 -8.42 -10.67
CA GLN A 36 -6.19 -7.71 -9.69
C GLN A 36 -7.40 -7.02 -10.34
N THR A 37 -7.18 -6.24 -11.41
CA THR A 37 -8.27 -5.60 -12.16
C THR A 37 -9.32 -6.60 -12.64
N HIS A 38 -8.89 -7.78 -13.13
CA HIS A 38 -9.81 -8.84 -13.53
C HIS A 38 -10.65 -9.36 -12.36
N ARG A 39 -10.07 -9.53 -11.17
CA ARG A 39 -10.81 -9.93 -9.97
C ARG A 39 -11.82 -8.86 -9.53
N ASP A 40 -11.43 -7.60 -9.58
CA ASP A 40 -12.27 -6.47 -9.19
C ASP A 40 -13.49 -6.35 -10.12
N ILE A 41 -13.29 -6.47 -11.44
CA ILE A 41 -14.38 -6.51 -12.43
C ILE A 41 -15.31 -7.69 -12.16
N ALA A 42 -14.76 -8.89 -11.92
CA ALA A 42 -15.58 -10.07 -11.67
C ALA A 42 -16.40 -9.94 -10.36
N ALA A 43 -15.87 -9.29 -9.33
CA ALA A 43 -16.60 -9.01 -8.09
C ALA A 43 -17.75 -8.01 -8.32
N TYR A 44 -17.53 -6.98 -9.14
CA TYR A 44 -18.58 -6.07 -9.59
C TYR A 44 -19.67 -6.81 -10.38
N GLU A 45 -19.30 -7.66 -11.33
CA GLU A 45 -20.25 -8.45 -12.13
C GLU A 45 -21.10 -9.41 -11.27
N ARG A 46 -20.55 -9.93 -10.17
CA ARG A 46 -21.29 -10.75 -9.19
C ARG A 46 -22.15 -9.92 -8.23
N GLY A 47 -22.03 -8.59 -8.23
CA GLY A 47 -22.73 -7.70 -7.31
C GLY A 47 -22.14 -7.67 -5.90
N GLU A 48 -20.91 -8.15 -5.72
CA GLU A 48 -20.18 -8.11 -4.44
C GLU A 48 -19.53 -6.74 -4.18
N MET A 49 -19.48 -5.89 -5.21
CA MET A 49 -18.88 -4.56 -5.21
C MET A 49 -19.77 -3.61 -6.01
N THR A 50 -19.91 -2.37 -5.55
CA THR A 50 -20.63 -1.30 -6.26
C THR A 50 -19.79 -0.69 -7.38
N LEU A 51 -20.43 0.05 -8.28
CA LEU A 51 -19.72 0.76 -9.35
C LEU A 51 -18.80 1.85 -8.78
N GLU A 52 -19.25 2.54 -7.72
CA GLU A 52 -18.48 3.56 -7.01
C GLU A 52 -17.21 2.97 -6.37
N GLU A 53 -17.30 1.81 -5.73
CA GLU A 53 -16.15 1.10 -5.16
C GLU A 53 -15.17 0.64 -6.25
N LEU A 54 -15.67 0.10 -7.36
CA LEU A 54 -14.82 -0.29 -8.50
C LEU A 54 -14.07 0.91 -9.09
N HIS A 55 -14.74 2.05 -9.23
CA HIS A 55 -14.13 3.31 -9.69
C HIS A 55 -13.08 3.84 -8.70
N ALA A 56 -13.30 3.68 -7.39
CA ALA A 56 -12.33 4.06 -6.36
C ALA A 56 -11.03 3.25 -6.45
N LEU A 57 -11.08 2.01 -6.96
CA LEU A 57 -9.90 1.18 -7.27
C LEU A 57 -9.17 1.61 -8.56
N GLY A 58 -9.72 2.60 -9.27
CA GLY A 58 -9.16 3.14 -10.52
C GLY A 58 -9.48 2.31 -11.75
N VAL A 59 -10.43 1.36 -11.66
CA VAL A 59 -10.93 0.59 -12.79
C VAL A 59 -12.06 1.38 -13.45
N ARG A 60 -12.03 1.54 -14.78
CA ARG A 60 -13.12 2.15 -15.55
C ARG A 60 -13.63 1.18 -16.59
N LEU A 61 -14.94 1.00 -16.64
CA LEU A 61 -15.63 0.26 -17.69
C LEU A 61 -15.92 1.25 -18.83
N GLY A 62 -15.39 0.97 -20.01
CA GLY A 62 -15.54 1.80 -21.22
C GLY A 62 -16.76 1.44 -22.03
#